data_AF-A0AAW5WX17-F1
#
_entry.id   AF-A0AAW5WX17-F1
#
_cell.length_a   1.000
_cell.length_b   1.000
_cell.length_c   1.000
_cell.angle_alpha   90.00
_cell.angle_beta   90.00
_cell.angle_gamma   90.00
#
_symmetry.space_group_name_H-M   'P 1'
#
loop_
_entity.id
_entity.type
_entity.pdbx_description
1 polymer ?
#
loop_
_entity_poly.entity_id
_entity_poly.type
_entity_poly.pdbx_seq_one_letter_code
_entity_poly.pdbx_strand_id
1 'polypeptide(L)'
;MVENYDNSQLADIARDYYLSKLPITQISQKYDLSRYLIAKALEEAEASGVVHISIKSTVKRNSQLENDLRTLFGLKEVFVLKDQDTTSHDNEQIVDFAAHQIQNYSKAAKQIGLTWGTTVLDTIVHFDEIKRPDLAFIQLAGMSLRTDTPHANYSLIQRAAEKFDAKSYILPAPLYILNQTAHDLMEQEPAIAEVQKKYQNLDLIFTGVGTLASMESNRVWGKQQNKIFAGIDQSQVAGMIFGRAYNIQGHIFESVEEKFSGIHRDAILKTPIRFAIVKNKFKTHSLLGALRTHLITHLVINEAIANKLLQEVKKYS
;
A
#
# COMPACT_ATOMS: atom_id res chain seq x y z
N MET A 1 -24.91 -21.37 -28.44
CA MET A 1 -23.44 -21.18 -28.45
C MET A 1 -23.15 -20.01 -27.52
N VAL A 2 -22.29 -20.21 -26.52
CA VAL A 2 -21.88 -19.13 -25.60
C VAL A 2 -20.81 -18.34 -26.35
N GLU A 3 -21.15 -17.16 -26.86
CA GLU A 3 -20.16 -16.24 -27.42
C GLU A 3 -19.28 -15.75 -26.27
N ASN A 4 -17.99 -16.09 -26.29
CA ASN A 4 -16.99 -15.39 -25.51
C ASN A 4 -16.72 -14.08 -26.25
N TYR A 5 -17.17 -12.96 -25.69
CA TYR A 5 -16.83 -11.65 -26.22
C TYR A 5 -15.32 -11.41 -26.03
N ASP A 6 -14.66 -10.90 -27.06
CA ASP A 6 -13.30 -10.39 -26.92
C ASP A 6 -13.30 -9.16 -26.00
N ASN A 7 -12.26 -9.01 -25.18
CA ASN A 7 -12.11 -7.88 -24.24
C ASN A 7 -12.21 -6.53 -24.97
N SER A 8 -11.79 -6.45 -26.23
CA SER A 8 -11.96 -5.25 -27.06
C SER A 8 -13.43 -4.92 -27.32
N GLN A 9 -14.26 -5.93 -27.62
CA GLN A 9 -15.68 -5.73 -27.90
C GLN A 9 -16.46 -5.37 -26.63
N LEU A 10 -16.12 -5.99 -25.50
CA LEU A 10 -16.64 -5.62 -24.17
C LEU A 10 -16.33 -4.15 -23.85
N ALA A 11 -15.10 -3.71 -24.10
CA ALA A 11 -14.67 -2.33 -23.85
C ALA A 11 -15.42 -1.33 -24.74
N ASP A 12 -15.67 -1.66 -26.01
CA ASP A 12 -16.38 -0.78 -26.93
C ASP A 12 -17.87 -0.64 -26.58
N ILE A 13 -18.55 -1.75 -26.27
CA ILE A 13 -19.94 -1.74 -25.80
C ILE A 13 -20.06 -0.94 -24.49
N ALA A 14 -19.15 -1.17 -23.56
CA ALA A 14 -19.10 -0.44 -22.30
C ALA A 14 -18.84 1.07 -22.50
N ARG A 15 -17.98 1.46 -23.44
CA ARG A 15 -17.71 2.87 -23.75
C ARG A 15 -18.96 3.59 -24.24
N ASP A 16 -19.69 2.96 -25.15
CA ASP A 16 -20.95 3.50 -25.68
C ASP A 16 -22.02 3.67 -24.59
N TYR A 17 -22.13 2.70 -23.67
CA TYR A 17 -23.11 2.76 -22.59
C TYR A 17 -22.71 3.74 -21.48
N TYR A 18 -21.51 3.57 -20.90
CA TYR A 18 -21.09 4.30 -19.71
C TYR A 18 -20.59 5.71 -20.02
N LEU A 19 -19.86 5.92 -21.12
CA LEU A 19 -19.28 7.23 -21.47
C LEU A 19 -20.18 8.00 -22.44
N SER A 20 -20.58 7.37 -23.54
CA SER A 20 -21.39 8.03 -24.58
C SER A 20 -22.88 8.11 -24.22
N LYS A 21 -23.31 7.43 -23.14
CA LYS A 21 -24.70 7.40 -22.65
C LYS A 21 -25.73 7.00 -23.72
N LEU A 22 -25.32 6.13 -24.65
CA LEU A 22 -26.24 5.66 -25.69
C LEU A 22 -27.32 4.76 -25.07
N PRO A 23 -28.60 4.92 -25.48
CA PRO A 23 -29.65 3.99 -25.12
C PRO A 23 -29.30 2.57 -25.58
N ILE A 24 -29.60 1.56 -24.75
CA ILE A 24 -29.35 0.14 -25.09
C ILE A 24 -29.93 -0.24 -26.45
N THR A 25 -31.04 0.39 -26.87
CA THR A 25 -31.61 0.19 -28.22
C THR A 25 -30.67 0.58 -29.36
N GLN A 26 -29.95 1.68 -29.22
CA GLN A 26 -29.00 2.16 -30.23
C GLN A 26 -27.74 1.30 -30.23
N ILE A 27 -27.29 0.88 -29.05
CA ILE A 27 -26.16 -0.06 -28.90
C ILE A 27 -26.51 -1.41 -29.54
N SER A 28 -27.71 -1.94 -29.26
CA SER A 28 -28.22 -3.16 -29.90
C SER A 28 -28.20 -3.10 -31.42
N GLN A 29 -28.64 -1.97 -32.01
CA GLN A 29 -28.60 -1.76 -33.47
C GLN A 29 -27.17 -1.64 -34.01
N LYS A 30 -26.28 -0.95 -33.28
CA LYS A 30 -24.88 -0.73 -33.69
C LYS A 30 -24.10 -2.03 -33.77
N TYR A 31 -24.30 -2.95 -32.81
CA TYR A 31 -23.55 -4.20 -32.73
C TYR A 31 -24.31 -5.41 -33.27
N ASP A 32 -25.54 -5.24 -33.78
CA ASP A 32 -26.46 -6.31 -34.19
C ASP A 32 -26.68 -7.37 -33.10
N LEU A 33 -26.84 -6.90 -31.86
CA LEU A 33 -27.03 -7.74 -30.68
C LEU A 33 -28.36 -7.46 -30.01
N SER A 34 -29.02 -8.52 -29.53
CA SER A 34 -30.23 -8.36 -28.73
C SER A 34 -29.94 -7.54 -27.45
N ARG A 35 -30.96 -6.86 -26.91
CA ARG A 35 -30.81 -6.11 -25.64
C ARG A 35 -30.31 -6.99 -24.49
N TYR A 36 -30.70 -8.27 -24.49
CA TYR A 36 -30.24 -9.26 -23.53
C TYR A 36 -28.73 -9.49 -23.62
N LEU A 37 -28.20 -9.61 -24.85
CA LEU A 37 -26.77 -9.80 -25.07
C LEU A 37 -25.97 -8.54 -24.74
N ILE A 38 -26.50 -7.34 -25.00
CA ILE A 38 -25.86 -6.08 -24.55
C ILE A 38 -25.78 -6.00 -23.02
N ALA A 39 -26.86 -6.32 -22.30
CA ALA A 39 -26.85 -6.34 -20.84
C ALA A 39 -25.83 -7.35 -20.30
N LYS A 40 -25.81 -8.57 -20.86
CA LYS A 40 -24.85 -9.60 -20.49
C LYS A 40 -23.41 -9.19 -20.78
N ALA A 41 -23.14 -8.52 -21.90
CA ALA A 41 -21.83 -7.98 -22.23
C ALA A 41 -21.38 -6.90 -21.23
N LEU A 42 -22.27 -6.03 -20.76
CA LEU A 42 -21.95 -5.05 -19.72
C LEU A 42 -21.62 -5.73 -18.38
N GLU A 43 -22.42 -6.71 -17.97
CA GLU A 43 -22.15 -7.53 -16.77
C GLU A 43 -20.80 -8.25 -16.88
N GLU A 44 -20.50 -8.82 -18.03
CA GLU A 44 -19.24 -9.52 -18.29
C GLU A 44 -18.05 -8.56 -18.35
N ALA A 45 -18.22 -7.35 -18.88
CA ALA A 45 -17.21 -6.31 -18.87
C ALA A 45 -16.85 -5.87 -17.44
N GLU A 46 -17.84 -5.79 -16.53
CA GLU A 46 -17.61 -5.52 -15.11
C GLU A 46 -16.95 -6.72 -14.41
N ALA A 47 -17.47 -7.93 -14.62
CA ALA A 47 -16.97 -9.14 -13.98
C ALA A 47 -15.52 -9.50 -14.40
N SER A 48 -15.15 -9.20 -15.63
CA SER A 48 -13.79 -9.42 -16.17
C SER A 48 -12.81 -8.29 -15.84
N GLY A 49 -13.29 -7.18 -15.27
CA GLY A 49 -12.47 -6.01 -14.94
C GLY A 49 -12.14 -5.11 -16.14
N VAL A 50 -12.77 -5.33 -17.31
CA VAL A 50 -12.72 -4.41 -18.46
C VAL A 50 -13.37 -3.07 -18.12
N VAL A 51 -14.41 -3.09 -17.28
CA VAL A 51 -15.04 -1.92 -16.68
C VAL A 51 -14.82 -1.92 -15.18
N HIS A 52 -14.39 -0.78 -14.66
CA HIS A 52 -14.37 -0.51 -13.23
C HIS A 52 -15.15 0.77 -12.96
N ILE A 53 -16.26 0.66 -12.23
CA ILE A 53 -17.11 1.80 -11.88
C ILE A 53 -16.74 2.28 -10.49
N SER A 54 -16.15 3.48 -10.42
CA SER A 54 -15.89 4.17 -9.16
C SER A 54 -16.87 5.32 -8.99
N ILE A 55 -17.63 5.33 -7.88
CA ILE A 55 -18.56 6.40 -7.53
C ILE A 55 -17.92 7.24 -6.42
N LYS A 56 -17.50 8.47 -6.76
CA LYS A 56 -16.97 9.44 -5.79
C LYS A 56 -18.09 10.01 -4.94
N SER A 57 -18.32 9.42 -3.76
CA SER A 57 -19.18 10.01 -2.72
C SER A 57 -18.35 10.85 -1.75
N THR A 58 -18.97 11.83 -1.07
CA THR A 58 -18.28 12.55 0.00
C THR A 58 -18.02 11.58 1.14
N VAL A 59 -16.77 11.14 1.26
CA VAL A 59 -16.32 10.26 2.34
C VAL A 59 -16.55 10.97 3.67
N LYS A 60 -17.48 10.47 4.48
CA LYS A 60 -17.73 11.01 5.81
C LYS A 60 -16.58 10.61 6.73
N ARG A 61 -16.08 11.56 7.51
CA ARG A 61 -15.00 11.35 8.48
C ARG A 61 -15.48 11.52 9.91
N ASN A 62 -14.76 10.94 10.86
CA ASN A 62 -14.99 11.08 12.29
C ASN A 62 -13.91 11.96 12.93
N SER A 63 -14.17 13.27 12.97
CA SER A 63 -13.21 14.26 13.50
C SER A 63 -12.87 14.09 14.97
N GLN A 64 -13.74 13.48 15.78
CA GLN A 64 -13.43 13.21 17.18
C GLN A 64 -12.34 12.15 17.30
N LEU A 65 -12.51 11.02 16.61
CA LEU A 65 -11.51 9.94 16.62
C LEU A 65 -10.19 10.38 15.97
N GLU A 66 -10.24 11.21 14.92
CA GLU A 66 -9.05 11.84 14.33
C GLU A 66 -8.29 12.64 15.39
N ASN A 67 -9.00 13.49 16.15
CA ASN A 67 -8.40 14.31 17.20
C ASN A 67 -7.81 13.49 18.35
N ASP A 68 -8.52 12.46 18.79
CA ASP A 68 -8.10 11.58 19.89
C ASP A 68 -6.79 10.85 19.53
N LEU A 69 -6.75 10.22 18.36
CA LEU A 69 -5.56 9.50 17.88
C LEU A 69 -4.39 10.42 17.59
N ARG A 70 -4.66 11.59 17.00
CA ARG A 70 -3.64 12.61 16.73
C ARG A 70 -2.95 13.06 18.01
N THR A 71 -3.74 13.36 19.04
CA THR A 71 -3.23 13.81 20.34
C THR A 71 -2.49 12.69 21.06
N LEU A 72 -3.06 11.48 21.08
CA LEU A 72 -2.50 10.33 21.79
C LEU A 72 -1.14 9.88 21.26
N PHE A 73 -0.95 9.88 19.93
CA PHE A 73 0.26 9.36 19.28
C PHE A 73 1.18 10.44 18.70
N GLY A 74 0.82 11.73 18.81
CA GLY A 74 1.59 12.84 18.25
C GLY A 74 1.65 12.83 16.72
N LEU A 75 0.59 12.37 16.06
CA LEU A 75 0.50 12.34 14.60
C LEU A 75 0.30 13.76 14.05
N LYS A 76 0.77 14.00 12.82
CA LYS A 76 0.53 15.27 12.11
C LYS A 76 -0.90 15.32 11.59
N GLU A 77 -1.32 14.26 10.92
CA GLU A 77 -2.68 14.13 10.39
C GLU A 77 -3.21 12.70 10.55
N VAL A 78 -4.51 12.60 10.84
CA VAL A 78 -5.22 11.34 10.94
C VAL A 78 -6.53 11.49 10.19
N PHE A 79 -6.85 10.49 9.38
CA PHE A 79 -8.12 10.40 8.69
C PHE A 79 -8.83 9.14 9.16
N VAL A 80 -9.97 9.33 9.82
CA VAL A 80 -10.83 8.23 10.29
C VAL A 80 -12.11 8.25 9.47
N LEU A 81 -12.22 7.32 8.54
CA LEU A 81 -13.41 7.20 7.69
C LEU A 81 -14.53 6.54 8.49
N LYS A 82 -15.77 7.02 8.31
CA LYS A 82 -16.94 6.38 8.91
C LYS A 82 -17.18 5.02 8.26
N ASP A 83 -17.52 4.02 9.07
CA ASP A 83 -17.85 2.69 8.57
C ASP A 83 -19.15 2.76 7.73
N GLN A 84 -19.23 2.00 6.64
CA GLN A 84 -20.45 1.81 5.87
C GLN A 84 -21.14 0.49 6.27
N ASP A 85 -22.33 0.24 5.73
CA ASP A 85 -23.10 -0.97 6.05
C ASP A 85 -22.41 -2.29 5.62
N THR A 86 -21.38 -2.26 4.75
CA THR A 86 -20.65 -3.48 4.33
C THR A 86 -19.12 -3.34 4.28
N THR A 87 -18.45 -4.39 4.78
CA THR A 87 -16.97 -4.43 4.98
C THR A 87 -16.11 -4.39 3.70
N SER A 88 -16.62 -4.84 2.55
CA SER A 88 -15.86 -4.81 1.29
C SER A 88 -15.74 -3.40 0.74
N HIS A 89 -16.82 -2.61 0.82
CA HIS A 89 -16.82 -1.21 0.40
C HIS A 89 -15.96 -0.34 1.34
N ASP A 90 -15.86 -0.68 2.63
CA ASP A 90 -14.99 0.02 3.57
C ASP A 90 -13.51 -0.06 3.16
N ASN A 91 -13.03 -1.24 2.76
CA ASN A 91 -11.62 -1.46 2.42
C ASN A 91 -11.20 -0.70 1.15
N GLU A 92 -12.07 -0.65 0.15
CA GLU A 92 -11.85 0.08 -1.09
C GLU A 92 -11.86 1.59 -0.83
N GLN A 93 -12.82 2.08 -0.04
CA GLN A 93 -12.91 3.49 0.31
C GLN A 93 -11.68 4.01 1.09
N ILE A 94 -11.14 3.21 2.02
CA ILE A 94 -9.88 3.54 2.73
C ILE A 94 -8.74 3.73 1.74
N VAL A 95 -8.63 2.84 0.75
CA VAL A 95 -7.55 2.85 -0.23
C VAL A 95 -7.71 4.02 -1.21
N ASP A 96 -8.91 4.22 -1.75
CA ASP A 96 -9.24 5.34 -2.65
C ASP A 96 -8.97 6.70 -1.97
N PHE A 97 -9.45 6.86 -0.74
CA PHE A 97 -9.19 8.06 0.05
C PHE A 97 -7.68 8.27 0.28
N ALA A 98 -6.95 7.21 0.66
CA ALA A 98 -5.51 7.30 0.86
C ALA A 98 -4.76 7.65 -0.43
N ALA A 99 -5.17 7.08 -1.56
CA ALA A 99 -4.59 7.37 -2.87
C ALA A 99 -4.74 8.86 -3.22
N HIS A 100 -5.95 9.41 -3.03
CA HIS A 100 -6.22 10.83 -3.23
C HIS A 100 -5.42 11.74 -2.29
N GLN A 101 -5.29 11.38 -1.01
CA GLN A 101 -4.46 12.17 -0.07
C GLN A 101 -2.98 12.13 -0.49
N ILE A 102 -2.43 10.96 -0.77
CA ILE A 102 -1.03 10.81 -1.21
C ILE A 102 -0.78 11.58 -2.51
N GLN A 103 -1.71 11.55 -3.47
CA GLN A 103 -1.64 12.37 -4.68
C GLN A 103 -1.71 13.87 -4.40
N ASN A 104 -2.44 14.30 -3.38
CA ASN A 104 -2.47 15.70 -3.00
C ASN A 104 -1.12 16.14 -2.41
N TYR A 105 -0.53 15.35 -1.53
CA TYR A 105 0.81 15.63 -0.99
C TYR A 105 1.92 15.53 -2.05
N SER A 106 1.77 14.62 -3.02
CA SER A 106 2.77 14.44 -4.09
C SER A 106 2.94 15.69 -4.97
N LYS A 107 1.96 16.60 -5.01
CA LYS A 107 2.06 17.89 -5.72
C LYS A 107 3.27 18.72 -5.28
N ALA A 108 3.63 18.67 -4.00
CA ALA A 108 4.78 19.38 -3.44
C ALA A 108 6.04 18.50 -3.36
N ALA A 109 5.92 17.19 -3.54
CA ALA A 109 7.03 16.25 -3.44
C ALA A 109 7.87 16.19 -4.73
N LYS A 110 9.16 15.90 -4.56
CA LYS A 110 10.12 15.51 -5.60
C LYS A 110 10.55 14.05 -5.46
N GLN A 111 10.54 13.49 -4.25
CA GLN A 111 10.89 12.09 -4.01
C GLN A 111 9.87 11.42 -3.09
N ILE A 112 9.33 10.30 -3.58
CA ILE A 112 8.35 9.49 -2.86
C ILE A 112 8.89 8.08 -2.65
N GLY A 113 8.97 7.64 -1.41
CA GLY A 113 9.37 6.28 -1.08
C GLY A 113 8.17 5.35 -0.85
N LEU A 114 8.27 4.10 -1.30
CA LEU A 114 7.33 3.06 -0.91
C LEU A 114 7.99 1.71 -0.68
N THR A 115 7.27 0.87 0.06
CA THR A 115 7.63 -0.53 0.32
C THR A 115 6.79 -1.46 -0.57
N TRP A 116 6.80 -2.74 -0.23
CA TRP A 116 5.92 -3.75 -0.80
C TRP A 116 4.60 -3.85 -0.04
N GLY A 117 3.66 -4.61 -0.60
CA GLY A 117 2.45 -5.05 0.09
C GLY A 117 1.18 -4.80 -0.70
N THR A 118 0.14 -5.57 -0.40
CA THR A 118 -1.16 -5.45 -1.06
C THR A 118 -1.75 -4.06 -0.86
N THR A 119 -1.72 -3.51 0.36
CA THR A 119 -2.22 -2.15 0.62
C THR A 119 -1.51 -1.08 -0.21
N VAL A 120 -0.20 -1.21 -0.43
CA VAL A 120 0.57 -0.28 -1.28
C VAL A 120 0.17 -0.43 -2.75
N LEU A 121 0.04 -1.67 -3.24
CA LEU A 121 -0.44 -1.94 -4.60
C LEU A 121 -1.85 -1.38 -4.82
N ASP A 122 -2.78 -1.66 -3.90
CA ASP A 122 -4.16 -1.20 -4.00
C ASP A 122 -4.19 0.33 -4.07
N THR A 123 -3.36 1.01 -3.29
CA THR A 123 -3.24 2.48 -3.31
C THR A 123 -2.74 2.98 -4.66
N ILE A 124 -1.72 2.33 -5.23
CA ILE A 124 -1.17 2.70 -6.55
C ILE A 124 -2.21 2.52 -7.67
N VAL A 125 -3.01 1.45 -7.61
CA VAL A 125 -4.06 1.19 -8.59
C VAL A 125 -5.08 2.34 -8.63
N HIS A 126 -5.39 2.94 -7.47
CA HIS A 126 -6.32 4.05 -7.31
C HIS A 126 -5.70 5.43 -7.61
N PHE A 127 -4.41 5.53 -7.94
CA PHE A 127 -3.87 6.80 -8.40
C PHE A 127 -4.46 7.18 -9.76
N ASP A 128 -4.92 8.44 -9.86
CA ASP A 128 -5.20 9.09 -11.13
C ASP A 128 -3.89 9.24 -11.94
N GLU A 129 -3.98 9.19 -13.27
CA GLU A 129 -2.82 9.45 -14.12
C GLU A 129 -2.51 10.95 -14.20
N ILE A 130 -1.27 11.33 -13.88
CA ILE A 130 -0.81 12.73 -13.87
C ILE A 130 0.60 12.77 -14.48
N LYS A 131 1.00 13.84 -15.17
CA LYS A 131 2.38 13.98 -15.66
C LYS A 131 3.25 14.76 -14.67
N ARG A 132 4.27 14.09 -14.12
CA ARG A 132 5.24 14.59 -13.13
C ARG A 132 6.64 14.00 -13.41
N PRO A 133 7.27 14.33 -14.56
CA PRO A 133 8.62 13.85 -14.90
C PRO A 133 9.71 14.36 -13.94
N ASP A 134 9.39 15.36 -13.11
CA ASP A 134 10.24 15.88 -12.05
C ASP A 134 10.20 15.03 -10.75
N LEU A 135 9.22 14.13 -10.63
CA LEU A 135 9.03 13.25 -9.47
C LEU A 135 9.86 11.96 -9.62
N ALA A 136 10.31 11.41 -8.51
CA ALA A 136 10.97 10.12 -8.44
C ALA A 136 10.32 9.22 -7.37
N PHE A 137 10.03 7.97 -7.75
CA PHE A 137 9.62 6.92 -6.83
C PHE A 137 10.82 6.06 -6.43
N ILE A 138 11.05 5.91 -5.12
CA ILE A 138 12.25 5.26 -4.55
C ILE A 138 11.85 4.03 -3.74
N GLN A 139 12.48 2.89 -4.03
CA GLN A 139 12.24 1.66 -3.27
C GLN A 139 12.89 1.72 -1.89
N LEU A 140 12.11 1.47 -0.84
CA LEU A 140 12.58 1.58 0.54
C LEU A 140 13.09 0.28 1.14
N ALA A 141 12.76 -0.86 0.53
CA ALA A 141 13.11 -2.18 1.05
C ALA A 141 13.62 -3.07 -0.07
N GLY A 142 14.58 -3.94 0.24
CA GLY A 142 15.07 -4.94 -0.70
C GLY A 142 13.98 -5.87 -1.21
N MET A 143 14.31 -6.66 -2.22
CA MET A 143 13.37 -7.49 -2.94
C MET A 143 12.73 -8.54 -2.03
N SER A 144 11.39 -8.52 -1.97
CA SER A 144 10.63 -9.49 -1.17
C SER A 144 10.73 -10.91 -1.74
N LEU A 145 10.97 -11.09 -3.05
CA LEU A 145 11.02 -12.40 -3.72
C LEU A 145 9.74 -13.25 -3.56
N ARG A 146 8.57 -12.60 -3.48
CA ARG A 146 7.29 -13.29 -3.62
C ARG A 146 7.15 -13.70 -5.09
N THR A 147 6.89 -14.98 -5.36
CA THR A 147 6.72 -15.49 -6.73
C THR A 147 5.42 -16.28 -6.89
N ASP A 148 4.61 -16.30 -5.83
CA ASP A 148 3.47 -17.18 -5.62
C ASP A 148 2.11 -16.45 -5.69
N THR A 149 2.11 -15.12 -5.80
CA THR A 149 0.88 -14.34 -6.00
C THR A 149 0.82 -13.76 -7.42
N PRO A 150 -0.36 -13.76 -8.06
CA PRO A 150 -0.61 -12.86 -9.18
C PRO A 150 -0.20 -11.44 -8.75
N HIS A 151 0.51 -10.74 -9.63
CA HIS A 151 1.15 -9.45 -9.38
C HIS A 151 2.50 -9.43 -8.63
N ALA A 152 3.02 -10.56 -8.13
CA ALA A 152 4.31 -10.59 -7.43
C ALA A 152 5.53 -10.23 -8.32
N ASN A 153 5.36 -10.37 -9.63
CA ASN A 153 6.38 -10.05 -10.64
C ASN A 153 6.41 -8.57 -11.03
N TYR A 154 5.46 -7.75 -10.56
CA TYR A 154 5.44 -6.33 -10.94
C TYR A 154 6.12 -5.48 -9.89
N SER A 155 7.09 -4.68 -10.33
CA SER A 155 7.68 -3.62 -9.52
C SER A 155 6.59 -2.60 -9.17
N LEU A 156 6.16 -2.55 -7.90
CA LEU A 156 5.22 -1.53 -7.41
C LEU A 156 5.77 -0.12 -7.66
N ILE A 157 7.09 0.03 -7.56
CA ILE A 157 7.81 1.27 -7.87
C ILE A 157 7.60 1.69 -9.31
N GLN A 158 7.68 0.76 -10.25
CA GLN A 158 7.46 1.05 -11.66
C GLN A 158 6.00 1.42 -11.93
N ARG A 159 5.04 0.67 -11.35
CA ARG A 159 3.61 1.00 -11.47
C ARG A 159 3.26 2.38 -10.91
N ALA A 160 3.85 2.73 -9.77
CA ALA A 160 3.68 4.06 -9.20
C ALA A 160 4.28 5.12 -10.13
N ALA A 161 5.47 4.88 -10.69
CA ALA A 161 6.09 5.81 -11.63
C ALA A 161 5.28 5.99 -12.93
N GLU A 162 4.68 4.92 -13.47
CA GLU A 162 3.84 4.95 -14.67
C GLU A 162 2.60 5.84 -14.49
N LYS A 163 1.95 5.78 -13.32
CA LYS A 163 0.81 6.67 -12.98
C LYS A 163 1.18 8.15 -12.98
N PHE A 164 2.46 8.48 -12.85
CA PHE A 164 2.95 9.84 -12.73
C PHE A 164 3.84 10.29 -13.90
N ASP A 165 4.09 9.46 -14.92
CA ASP A 165 5.14 9.69 -15.93
C ASP A 165 6.48 10.11 -15.26
N ALA A 166 6.81 9.42 -14.17
CA ALA A 166 7.86 9.79 -13.23
C ALA A 166 9.07 8.84 -13.31
N LYS A 167 10.15 9.19 -12.62
CA LYS A 167 11.34 8.34 -12.51
C LYS A 167 11.11 7.24 -11.48
N SER A 168 11.71 6.07 -11.68
CA SER A 168 11.72 4.97 -10.71
C SER A 168 13.14 4.56 -10.34
N TYR A 169 13.39 4.34 -9.06
CA TYR A 169 14.67 3.88 -8.51
C TYR A 169 14.45 2.62 -7.68
N ILE A 170 14.95 1.50 -8.20
CA ILE A 170 14.82 0.18 -7.60
C ILE A 170 16.08 -0.11 -6.79
N LEU A 171 15.92 -0.65 -5.58
CA LEU A 171 17.03 -1.13 -4.76
C LEU A 171 17.44 -2.55 -5.22
N PRO A 172 18.64 -2.73 -5.79
CA PRO A 172 19.08 -4.02 -6.34
C PRO A 172 19.67 -4.93 -5.24
N ALA A 173 18.89 -5.18 -4.18
CA ALA A 173 19.34 -5.95 -3.03
C ALA A 173 18.22 -6.88 -2.50
N PRO A 174 18.55 -8.02 -1.87
CA PRO A 174 17.56 -8.84 -1.19
C PRO A 174 16.95 -8.09 0.00
N LEU A 175 15.74 -8.48 0.44
CA LEU A 175 15.09 -7.87 1.61
C LEU A 175 15.90 -8.06 2.91
N TYR A 176 16.51 -9.23 3.10
CA TYR A 176 17.39 -9.52 4.23
C TYR A 176 18.70 -10.15 3.76
N ILE A 177 19.80 -9.85 4.44
CA ILE A 177 21.11 -10.48 4.25
C ILE A 177 21.52 -11.04 5.61
N LEU A 178 21.59 -12.38 5.73
CA LEU A 178 21.83 -13.04 7.02
C LEU A 178 23.31 -13.08 7.42
N ASN A 179 24.22 -12.98 6.45
CA ASN A 179 25.65 -12.93 6.69
C ASN A 179 26.07 -11.47 6.81
N GLN A 180 26.59 -11.07 7.97
CA GLN A 180 26.93 -9.67 8.23
C GLN A 180 27.99 -9.14 7.27
N THR A 181 29.06 -9.91 7.00
CA THR A 181 30.10 -9.51 6.05
C THR A 181 29.55 -9.25 4.65
N ALA A 182 28.61 -10.09 4.18
CA ALA A 182 27.96 -9.88 2.89
C ALA A 182 27.03 -8.66 2.90
N HIS A 183 26.36 -8.39 4.03
CA HIS A 183 25.53 -7.18 4.20
C HIS A 183 26.39 -5.92 4.10
N ASP A 184 27.45 -5.83 4.91
CA ASP A 184 28.34 -4.67 4.98
C ASP A 184 29.04 -4.39 3.64
N LEU A 185 29.47 -5.43 2.92
CA LEU A 185 30.08 -5.29 1.59
C LEU A 185 29.04 -4.86 0.55
N MET A 186 27.83 -5.40 0.62
CA MET A 186 26.76 -5.06 -0.32
C MET A 186 26.30 -3.61 -0.13
N GLU A 187 26.26 -3.08 1.09
CA GLU A 187 25.96 -1.66 1.32
C GLU A 187 26.98 -0.70 0.67
N GLN A 188 28.20 -1.15 0.42
CA GLN A 188 29.27 -0.36 -0.22
C GLN A 188 29.20 -0.39 -1.76
N GLU A 189 28.37 -1.26 -2.34
CA GLU A 189 28.28 -1.40 -3.78
C GLU A 189 27.71 -0.13 -4.43
N PRO A 190 28.33 0.39 -5.51
CA PRO A 190 27.90 1.63 -6.16
C PRO A 190 26.41 1.65 -6.56
N ALA A 191 25.87 0.51 -6.99
CA ALA A 191 24.47 0.39 -7.38
C ALA A 191 23.49 0.60 -6.21
N ILE A 192 23.89 0.22 -4.99
CA ILE A 192 23.10 0.43 -3.77
C ILE A 192 23.29 1.85 -3.25
N ALA A 193 24.52 2.36 -3.28
CA ALA A 193 24.85 3.72 -2.88
C ALA A 193 24.03 4.78 -3.64
N GLU A 194 23.75 4.57 -4.94
CA GLU A 194 22.91 5.47 -5.74
C GLU A 194 21.48 5.59 -5.20
N VAL A 195 20.89 4.51 -4.70
CA VAL A 195 19.55 4.52 -4.10
C VAL A 195 19.61 5.10 -2.69
N GLN A 196 20.63 4.74 -1.90
CA GLN A 196 20.81 5.27 -0.54
C GLN A 196 20.95 6.80 -0.51
N LYS A 197 21.62 7.41 -1.48
CA LYS A 197 21.69 8.88 -1.63
C LYS A 197 20.31 9.53 -1.75
N LYS A 198 19.32 8.85 -2.34
CA LYS A 198 17.96 9.36 -2.48
C LYS A 198 17.22 9.40 -1.15
N TYR A 199 17.52 8.49 -0.22
CA TYR A 199 16.86 8.46 1.09
C TYR A 199 17.03 9.75 1.90
N GLN A 200 18.07 10.55 1.62
CA GLN A 200 18.34 11.82 2.29
C GLN A 200 17.33 12.94 1.93
N ASN A 201 16.62 12.80 0.81
CA ASN A 201 15.75 13.85 0.26
C ASN A 201 14.31 13.37 0.06
N LEU A 202 13.88 12.36 0.83
CA LEU A 202 12.50 11.87 0.78
C LEU A 202 11.54 12.92 1.34
N ASP A 203 10.56 13.32 0.54
CA ASP A 203 9.50 14.24 0.96
C ASP A 203 8.32 13.48 1.57
N LEU A 204 8.01 12.32 0.99
CA LEU A 204 6.90 11.48 1.41
C LEU A 204 7.30 10.02 1.31
N ILE A 205 6.94 9.23 2.31
CA ILE A 205 6.94 7.78 2.21
C ILE A 205 5.54 7.25 2.56
N PHE A 206 5.14 6.15 1.91
CA PHE A 206 3.89 5.50 2.27
C PHE A 206 4.01 3.97 2.35
N THR A 207 3.26 3.39 3.28
CA THR A 207 3.30 1.95 3.56
C THR A 207 2.02 1.48 4.24
N GLY A 208 1.87 0.16 4.37
CA GLY A 208 0.95 -0.45 5.34
C GLY A 208 1.73 -1.06 6.49
N VAL A 209 1.02 -1.65 7.45
CA VAL A 209 1.65 -2.44 8.53
C VAL A 209 1.57 -3.94 8.23
N GLY A 210 2.63 -4.66 8.55
CA GLY A 210 2.76 -6.10 8.40
C GLY A 210 2.56 -6.84 9.72
N THR A 211 2.30 -8.14 9.63
CA THR A 211 2.31 -9.08 10.77
C THR A 211 3.31 -10.20 10.49
N LEU A 212 3.65 -11.03 11.47
CA LEU A 212 4.47 -12.22 11.23
C LEU A 212 3.90 -13.11 10.13
N ALA A 213 2.58 -13.27 10.05
CA ALA A 213 1.91 -13.99 8.97
C ALA A 213 2.25 -13.45 7.56
N SER A 214 2.54 -12.15 7.44
CA SER A 214 2.97 -11.55 6.17
C SER A 214 4.37 -12.02 5.76
N MET A 215 5.24 -12.32 6.74
CA MET A 215 6.55 -12.91 6.49
C MET A 215 6.45 -14.43 6.28
N GLU A 216 5.62 -15.14 7.04
CA GLU A 216 5.37 -16.58 6.87
C GLU A 216 4.86 -16.91 5.46
N SER A 217 3.97 -16.05 4.93
CA SER A 217 3.46 -16.14 3.55
C SER A 217 4.47 -15.73 2.47
N ASN A 218 5.72 -15.42 2.85
CA ASN A 218 6.81 -15.23 1.91
C ASN A 218 7.61 -16.53 1.77
N ARG A 219 7.64 -17.11 0.57
CA ARG A 219 8.29 -18.40 0.31
C ARG A 219 9.77 -18.47 0.73
N VAL A 220 10.53 -17.38 0.58
CA VAL A 220 11.95 -17.33 0.91
C VAL A 220 12.13 -16.97 2.39
N TRP A 221 11.55 -15.86 2.82
CA TRP A 221 11.80 -15.31 4.15
C TRP A 221 11.04 -16.05 5.25
N GLY A 222 9.86 -16.60 4.97
CA GLY A 222 9.13 -17.47 5.89
C GLY A 222 9.94 -18.71 6.26
N LYS A 223 10.68 -19.31 5.32
CA LYS A 223 11.59 -20.45 5.60
C LYS A 223 12.82 -20.06 6.41
N GLN A 224 13.22 -18.79 6.39
CA GLN A 224 14.40 -18.29 7.12
C GLN A 224 14.03 -17.53 8.39
N GLN A 225 12.75 -17.50 8.80
CA GLN A 225 12.28 -16.69 9.93
C GLN A 225 13.06 -16.97 11.22
N ASN A 226 13.38 -18.23 11.51
CA ASN A 226 14.14 -18.59 12.72
C ASN A 226 15.56 -18.03 12.73
N LYS A 227 16.16 -17.78 11.56
CA LYS A 227 17.48 -17.13 11.46
C LYS A 227 17.37 -15.61 11.52
N ILE A 228 16.31 -15.05 10.92
CA ILE A 228 16.02 -13.61 10.98
C ILE A 228 15.77 -13.20 12.44
N PHE A 229 14.91 -13.94 13.14
CA PHE A 229 14.52 -13.73 14.54
C PHE A 229 15.36 -14.55 15.53
N ALA A 230 16.61 -14.88 15.18
CA ALA A 230 17.49 -15.64 16.07
C ALA A 230 17.63 -14.92 17.43
N GLY A 231 17.31 -15.62 18.52
CA GLY A 231 17.34 -15.07 19.89
C GLY A 231 16.13 -14.21 20.27
N ILE A 232 15.10 -14.11 19.41
CA ILE A 232 13.87 -13.37 19.69
C ILE A 232 12.71 -14.34 19.85
N ASP A 233 11.95 -14.17 20.94
CA ASP A 233 10.65 -14.81 21.07
C ASP A 233 9.67 -14.16 20.08
N GLN A 234 9.35 -14.89 19.02
CA GLN A 234 8.45 -14.42 17.95
C GLN A 234 7.05 -14.07 18.47
N SER A 235 6.62 -14.61 19.63
CA SER A 235 5.34 -14.23 20.24
C SER A 235 5.31 -12.76 20.71
N GLN A 236 6.47 -12.13 20.90
CA GLN A 236 6.60 -10.73 21.28
C GLN A 236 6.48 -9.77 20.08
N VAL A 237 6.53 -10.28 18.84
CA VAL A 237 6.48 -9.46 17.64
C VAL A 237 5.04 -9.03 17.38
N ALA A 238 4.74 -7.76 17.63
CA ALA A 238 3.41 -7.20 17.36
C ALA A 238 3.20 -6.91 15.88
N GLY A 239 4.26 -6.54 15.15
CA GLY A 239 4.13 -6.17 13.76
C GLY A 239 5.44 -5.84 13.07
N MET A 240 5.31 -5.39 11.82
CA MET A 240 6.41 -4.91 11.01
C MET A 240 6.03 -3.65 10.22
N ILE A 241 6.97 -2.71 10.08
CA ILE A 241 6.80 -1.49 9.27
C ILE A 241 8.14 -1.13 8.62
N PHE A 242 8.12 -0.76 7.34
CA PHE A 242 9.36 -0.48 6.57
C PHE A 242 10.43 -1.57 6.70
N GLY A 243 10.00 -2.85 6.76
CA GLY A 243 10.90 -4.01 6.89
C GLY A 243 11.44 -4.29 8.30
N ARG A 244 11.02 -3.53 9.32
CA ARG A 244 11.49 -3.68 10.70
C ARG A 244 10.44 -4.34 11.56
N ALA A 245 10.83 -5.33 12.35
CA ALA A 245 9.97 -5.93 13.36
C ALA A 245 10.01 -5.12 14.67
N TYR A 246 8.87 -5.05 15.36
CA TYR A 246 8.75 -4.39 16.65
C TYR A 246 7.76 -5.11 17.58
N ASN A 247 7.90 -4.88 18.88
CA ASN A 247 6.95 -5.34 19.88
C ASN A 247 5.77 -4.37 20.08
N ILE A 248 4.79 -4.75 20.91
CA ILE A 248 3.57 -3.95 21.12
C ILE A 248 3.84 -2.56 21.72
N GLN A 249 5.01 -2.39 22.35
CA GLN A 249 5.45 -1.13 22.94
C GLN A 249 6.26 -0.27 21.95
N GLY A 250 6.43 -0.72 20.72
CA GLY A 250 7.16 -0.01 19.67
C GLY A 250 8.68 -0.16 19.74
N HIS A 251 9.21 -1.06 20.59
CA HIS A 251 10.64 -1.35 20.57
C HIS A 251 10.97 -2.18 19.32
N ILE A 252 11.88 -1.65 18.51
CA ILE A 252 12.40 -2.31 17.31
C ILE A 252 13.40 -3.40 17.72
N PHE A 253 13.32 -4.56 17.08
CA PHE A 253 14.29 -5.64 17.26
C PHE A 253 15.54 -5.36 16.41
N GLU A 254 16.57 -4.76 17.00
CA GLU A 254 17.77 -4.31 16.26
C GLU A 254 18.49 -5.46 15.55
N SER A 255 18.57 -6.65 16.15
CA SER A 255 19.16 -7.84 15.51
C SER A 255 18.41 -8.34 14.26
N VAL A 256 17.15 -7.90 14.06
CA VAL A 256 16.40 -8.10 12.81
C VAL A 256 16.69 -6.97 11.84
N GLU A 257 16.76 -5.73 12.33
CA GLU A 257 17.07 -4.55 11.52
C GLU A 257 18.49 -4.58 10.93
N GLU A 258 19.48 -5.09 11.65
CA GLU A 258 20.87 -5.26 11.15
C GLU A 258 20.94 -6.15 9.91
N LYS A 259 20.00 -7.09 9.76
CA LYS A 259 19.91 -7.99 8.60
C LYS A 259 19.10 -7.38 7.47
N PHE A 260 18.35 -6.31 7.71
CA PHE A 260 17.49 -5.67 6.72
C PHE A 260 18.32 -4.88 5.72
N SER A 261 17.96 -4.98 4.45
CA SER A 261 18.58 -4.18 3.38
C SER A 261 17.55 -3.21 2.81
N GLY A 262 17.84 -1.90 2.96
CA GLY A 262 16.95 -0.84 2.56
C GLY A 262 17.20 0.48 3.28
N ILE A 263 16.16 1.30 3.37
CA ILE A 263 16.23 2.61 4.03
C ILE A 263 16.61 2.46 5.50
N HIS A 264 17.55 3.29 5.97
CA HIS A 264 17.90 3.41 7.39
C HIS A 264 16.84 4.19 8.18
N ARG A 265 16.73 3.87 9.48
CA ARG A 265 15.73 4.44 10.39
C ARG A 265 15.76 5.97 10.43
N ASP A 266 16.95 6.55 10.42
CA ASP A 266 17.15 8.00 10.48
C ASP A 266 16.58 8.72 9.26
N ALA A 267 16.71 8.13 8.06
CA ALA A 267 16.15 8.69 6.85
C ALA A 267 14.61 8.64 6.87
N ILE A 268 14.03 7.57 7.43
CA ILE A 268 12.58 7.53 7.70
C ILE A 268 12.21 8.69 8.62
N LEU A 269 12.84 8.80 9.79
CA LEU A 269 12.49 9.83 10.80
C LEU A 269 12.62 11.27 10.28
N LYS A 270 13.58 11.53 9.37
CA LYS A 270 13.77 12.81 8.69
C LYS A 270 12.72 13.10 7.61
N THR A 271 12.10 12.08 7.02
CA THR A 271 11.06 12.25 5.99
C THR A 271 9.84 12.96 6.61
N PRO A 272 9.40 14.12 6.09
CA PRO A 272 8.38 14.92 6.76
C PRO A 272 6.98 14.30 6.73
N ILE A 273 6.65 13.55 5.67
CA ILE A 273 5.39 12.81 5.52
C ILE A 273 5.67 11.31 5.50
N ARG A 274 5.16 10.60 6.51
CA ARG A 274 5.26 9.15 6.70
C ARG A 274 3.87 8.59 6.85
N PHE A 275 3.32 8.14 5.73
CA PHE A 275 1.91 7.88 5.55
C PHE A 275 1.62 6.38 5.69
N ALA A 276 0.88 6.00 6.73
CA ALA A 276 0.47 4.64 6.97
C ALA A 276 -1.00 4.43 6.58
N ILE A 277 -1.27 3.32 5.90
CA ILE A 277 -2.61 2.93 5.47
C ILE A 277 -2.93 1.58 6.11
N VAL A 278 -4.00 1.51 6.91
CA VAL A 278 -4.44 0.25 7.52
C VAL A 278 -5.93 0.07 7.32
N LYS A 279 -6.27 -0.91 6.49
CA LYS A 279 -7.67 -1.24 6.17
C LYS A 279 -8.21 -2.48 6.89
N ASN A 280 -7.34 -3.28 7.50
CA ASN A 280 -7.73 -4.55 8.11
C ASN A 280 -7.74 -4.51 9.64
N LYS A 281 -8.91 -4.72 10.26
CA LYS A 281 -9.09 -4.74 11.74
C LYS A 281 -8.21 -5.74 12.48
N PHE A 282 -7.86 -6.87 11.87
CA PHE A 282 -6.97 -7.85 12.51
C PHE A 282 -5.54 -7.33 12.71
N LYS A 283 -5.12 -6.28 11.98
CA LYS A 283 -3.79 -5.67 12.10
C LYS A 283 -3.67 -4.63 13.23
N THR A 284 -4.69 -4.50 14.10
CA THR A 284 -4.72 -3.45 15.13
C THR A 284 -3.53 -3.53 16.11
N HIS A 285 -3.08 -4.71 16.54
CA HIS A 285 -1.88 -4.84 17.39
C HIS A 285 -0.61 -4.38 16.68
N SER A 286 -0.46 -4.75 15.41
CA SER A 286 0.64 -4.28 14.57
C SER A 286 0.60 -2.75 14.41
N LEU A 287 -0.58 -2.16 14.21
CA LEU A 287 -0.73 -0.70 14.15
C LEU A 287 -0.38 -0.03 15.50
N LEU A 288 -0.81 -0.59 16.63
CA LEU A 288 -0.50 -0.04 17.96
C LEU A 288 1.02 0.01 18.19
N GLY A 289 1.72 -1.09 17.93
CA GLY A 289 3.18 -1.13 18.02
C GLY A 289 3.84 -0.13 17.06
N ALA A 290 3.35 -0.05 15.81
CA ALA A 290 3.88 0.88 14.80
C ALA A 290 3.77 2.34 15.23
N LEU A 291 2.63 2.75 15.79
CA LEU A 291 2.41 4.13 16.23
C LEU A 291 3.38 4.52 17.35
N ARG A 292 3.73 3.57 18.23
CA ARG A 292 4.71 3.76 19.30
C ARG A 292 6.16 3.81 18.83
N THR A 293 6.45 3.41 17.58
CA THR A 293 7.80 3.59 16.98
C THR A 293 8.08 5.02 16.53
N HIS A 294 7.06 5.88 16.44
CA HIS A 294 7.12 7.23 15.85
C HIS A 294 7.52 7.30 14.36
N LEU A 295 7.54 6.15 13.67
CA LEU A 295 7.79 6.06 12.23
C LEU A 295 6.56 6.47 11.38
N ILE A 296 5.43 6.82 11.99
CA ILE A 296 4.21 7.26 11.32
C ILE A 296 3.94 8.73 11.68
N THR A 297 3.54 9.54 10.70
CA THR A 297 3.05 10.92 10.93
C THR A 297 1.66 11.13 10.37
N HIS A 298 1.28 10.40 9.32
CA HIS A 298 -0.02 10.49 8.69
C HIS A 298 -0.64 9.09 8.69
N LEU A 299 -1.93 8.99 9.02
CA LEU A 299 -2.63 7.71 9.14
C LEU A 299 -4.01 7.77 8.49
N VAL A 300 -4.35 6.76 7.69
CA VAL A 300 -5.72 6.53 7.20
C VAL A 300 -6.22 5.17 7.69
N ILE A 301 -7.36 5.18 8.38
CA ILE A 301 -8.08 4.01 8.91
C ILE A 301 -9.60 4.28 8.91
N ASN A 302 -10.41 3.31 9.33
CA ASN A 302 -11.84 3.50 9.60
C ASN A 302 -12.17 3.48 11.11
N GLU A 303 -13.45 3.75 11.44
CA GLU A 303 -13.98 3.77 12.81
C GLU A 303 -13.78 2.43 13.52
N ALA A 304 -14.01 1.30 12.83
CA ALA A 304 -13.82 -0.03 13.40
C ALA A 304 -12.38 -0.29 13.90
N ILE A 305 -11.37 0.18 13.15
CA ILE A 305 -9.96 0.08 13.54
C ILE A 305 -9.62 1.08 14.63
N ALA A 306 -10.08 2.33 14.50
CA ALA A 306 -9.81 3.40 15.46
C ALA A 306 -10.32 3.05 16.86
N ASN A 307 -11.57 2.60 16.96
CA ASN A 307 -12.19 2.19 18.23
C ASN A 307 -11.46 1.00 18.85
N LYS A 308 -11.11 -0.02 18.05
CA LYS A 308 -10.34 -1.16 18.55
C LYS A 308 -8.95 -0.72 19.02
N LEU A 309 -8.27 0.16 18.28
CA LEU A 309 -6.98 0.70 18.66
C LEU A 309 -7.04 1.41 20.02
N LEU A 310 -8.04 2.26 20.25
CA LEU A 310 -8.25 2.94 21.53
C LEU A 310 -8.54 1.97 22.69
N GLN A 311 -9.20 0.84 22.43
CA GLN A 311 -9.40 -0.23 23.43
C GLN A 311 -8.08 -0.94 23.75
N GLU A 312 -7.28 -1.29 22.73
CA GLU A 312 -6.00 -1.95 22.92
C GLU A 312 -4.98 -1.05 23.64
N VAL A 313 -5.00 0.26 23.38
CA VAL A 313 -4.19 1.23 24.14
C VAL A 313 -4.42 1.06 25.64
N LYS A 314 -5.68 1.06 26.10
CA LYS A 314 -6.01 0.90 27.52
C LYS A 314 -5.53 -0.42 28.11
N LYS A 315 -5.42 -1.47 27.30
CA LYS A 315 -4.97 -2.81 27.72
C LYS A 315 -3.45 -2.90 27.86
N TYR A 316 -2.71 -2.15 27.04
CA TYR A 316 -1.24 -2.15 27.00
C TYR A 316 -0.62 -0.81 27.44
N SER A 317 -1.38 0.01 28.18
CA SER A 317 -0.93 1.22 28.88
C SER A 317 -0.08 0.86 30.09
#